data_AF-A0A6D2L188-F1
#
_entry.id   AF-A0A6D2L188-F1
#
_cell.length_a   1.000
_cell.length_b   1.000
_cell.length_c   1.000
_cell.angle_alpha   90.00
_cell.angle_beta   90.00
_cell.angle_gamma   90.00
#
_symmetry.space_group_name_H-M   'P 1'
#
loop_
_entity.id
_entity.type
_entity.pdbx_description
1 polymer ?
#
loop_
_entity_poly.entity_id
_entity_poly.type
_entity_poly.pdbx_seq_one_letter_code
_entity_poly.pdbx_strand_id
1 'polypeptide(L)'
;MHEASRNVPTMASLTFDKEKGRTFLLCNIGSGQAASFWFDNWTGHGALLDLVGANGPRVTGITRLASVSDAVRDGVWTLPRGRHPIARLLRTLLPSSLNLARMV
;
A
#
# COMPACT_ATOMS: atom_id res chain seq x y z
N MET A 1 -0.49 8.83 56.90
CA MET A 1 -0.20 9.41 55.58
C MET A 1 1.06 8.74 55.03
N HIS A 2 0.93 7.62 54.33
CA HIS A 2 1.99 6.99 53.54
C HIS A 2 1.32 6.28 52.36
N GLU A 3 1.57 6.82 51.17
CA GLU A 3 1.06 6.36 49.90
C GLU A 3 1.94 5.22 49.38
N ALA A 4 1.42 4.00 49.42
CA ALA A 4 2.08 2.83 48.84
C ALA A 4 1.50 2.57 47.46
N SER A 5 2.27 3.01 46.47
CA SER A 5 2.28 2.58 45.07
C SER A 5 1.84 1.11 44.90
N ARG A 6 0.68 0.90 44.28
CA ARG A 6 0.39 -0.33 43.53
C ARG A 6 0.29 0.04 42.06
N ASN A 7 1.44 -0.12 41.43
CA ASN A 7 1.69 -0.23 40.01
C ASN A 7 0.52 -0.90 39.25
N VAL A 8 -0.33 -0.09 38.61
CA VAL A 8 -1.24 -0.57 37.56
C VAL A 8 -0.48 -0.37 36.24
N PRO A 9 -0.11 -1.42 35.49
CA PRO A 9 0.50 -1.26 34.19
C PRO A 9 -0.62 -0.90 33.19
N THR A 10 -0.99 0.38 33.15
CA THR A 10 -1.99 0.88 32.20
C THR A 10 -1.35 1.03 30.83
N MET A 11 -1.39 -0.04 30.02
CA MET A 11 -1.47 -0.03 28.54
C MET A 11 -0.54 0.89 27.73
N ALA A 12 0.57 1.37 28.29
CA ALA A 12 1.52 2.26 27.61
C ALA A 12 2.71 1.49 26.99
N SER A 13 2.57 0.20 26.72
CA SER A 13 3.62 -0.62 26.08
C SER A 13 3.22 -1.21 24.72
N LEU A 14 2.05 -0.85 24.17
CA LEU A 14 1.62 -1.25 22.82
C LEU A 14 1.75 -0.12 21.79
N THR A 15 2.70 0.79 21.98
CA THR A 15 3.22 1.60 20.88
C THR A 15 4.55 1.02 20.41
N PHE A 16 4.56 -0.29 20.20
CA PHE A 16 5.57 -0.96 19.38
C PHE A 16 5.49 -0.32 17.98
N ASP A 17 6.45 0.55 17.70
CA ASP A 17 7.02 0.79 16.38
C ASP A 17 6.03 0.93 15.20
N LYS A 18 5.02 1.78 15.31
CA LYS A 18 4.27 2.22 14.10
C LYS A 18 5.12 3.05 13.12
N GLU A 19 6.34 3.42 13.51
CA GLU A 19 7.20 4.32 12.75
C GLU A 19 8.21 3.59 11.85
N LYS A 20 8.44 2.28 12.03
CA LYS A 20 9.38 1.51 11.20
C LYS A 20 8.73 0.58 10.17
N GLY A 21 7.41 0.64 10.00
CA GLY A 21 6.68 -0.21 9.05
C GLY A 21 6.43 0.39 7.66
N ARG A 22 6.73 1.67 7.43
CA ARG A 22 6.25 2.41 6.24
C ARG A 22 6.95 2.02 4.93
N THR A 23 8.20 1.58 4.99
CA THR A 23 8.96 1.15 3.79
C THR A 23 8.95 -0.37 3.58
N PHE A 24 8.62 -1.15 4.61
CA PHE A 24 8.72 -2.60 4.57
C PHE A 24 7.50 -3.31 3.98
N LEU A 25 6.32 -2.66 3.99
CA LEU A 25 5.11 -3.25 3.37
C LEU A 25 5.24 -3.35 1.84
N LEU A 26 5.93 -2.40 1.20
CA LEU A 26 6.19 -2.42 -0.25
C LEU A 26 7.18 -3.51 -0.66
N CYS A 27 8.13 -3.83 0.21
CA CYS A 27 9.07 -4.93 -0.03
C CYS A 27 8.39 -6.29 0.15
N ASN A 28 7.42 -6.45 1.05
CA ASN A 28 6.85 -7.75 1.40
C ASN A 28 5.52 -8.10 0.71
N ILE A 29 5.17 -7.46 -0.42
CA ILE A 29 4.01 -7.86 -1.23
C ILE A 29 4.17 -9.28 -1.81
N GLY A 30 5.34 -9.91 -1.61
CA GLY A 30 5.62 -11.26 -2.08
C GLY A 30 5.50 -11.31 -3.59
N SER A 31 4.77 -12.29 -4.11
CA SER A 31 4.49 -12.38 -5.55
C SER A 31 3.56 -11.27 -6.05
N GLY A 32 2.83 -10.58 -5.17
CA GLY A 32 1.78 -9.62 -5.51
C GLY A 32 0.45 -10.23 -5.96
N GLN A 33 0.36 -11.55 -6.06
CA GLN A 33 -0.81 -12.27 -6.57
C GLN A 33 -1.97 -12.30 -5.56
N ALA A 34 -1.65 -12.28 -4.27
CA ALA A 34 -2.64 -12.31 -3.20
C ALA A 34 -3.15 -10.92 -2.81
N ALA A 35 -2.49 -9.85 -3.27
CA ALA A 35 -2.86 -8.47 -2.96
C ALA A 35 -3.62 -7.84 -4.12
N SER A 36 -4.83 -7.34 -3.86
CA SER A 36 -5.59 -6.56 -4.82
C SER A 36 -4.96 -5.18 -5.01
N PHE A 37 -4.75 -4.78 -6.27
CA PHE A 37 -4.22 -3.46 -6.60
C PHE A 37 -5.12 -2.34 -6.05
N TRP A 38 -6.44 -2.52 -6.12
CA TRP A 38 -7.43 -1.48 -5.83
C TRP A 38 -7.93 -1.46 -4.40
N PHE A 39 -8.14 -2.63 -3.80
CA PHE A 39 -8.86 -2.76 -2.54
C PHE A 39 -7.94 -2.91 -1.33
N ASP A 40 -6.72 -3.45 -1.52
CA ASP A 40 -5.82 -3.65 -0.40
C ASP A 40 -4.98 -2.40 -0.13
N ASN A 41 -4.73 -2.14 1.15
CA ASN A 41 -3.85 -1.06 1.59
C ASN A 41 -2.38 -1.49 1.58
N TRP A 42 -1.87 -1.84 0.40
CA TRP A 42 -0.48 -2.26 0.22
C TRP A 42 0.49 -1.07 0.02
N THR A 43 -0.04 0.13 -0.24
CA THR A 43 0.74 1.38 -0.39
C THR A 43 0.86 2.19 0.90
N GLY A 44 0.15 1.83 1.97
CA GLY A 44 0.08 2.59 3.21
C GLY A 44 -0.81 3.84 3.15
N HIS A 45 -1.39 4.16 1.99
CA HIS A 45 -2.26 5.33 1.77
C HIS A 45 -3.76 4.98 1.86
N GLY A 46 -4.09 3.71 2.10
CA GLY A 46 -5.44 3.17 1.97
C GLY A 46 -5.63 2.41 0.66
N ALA A 47 -6.86 1.98 0.42
CA ALA A 47 -7.26 1.36 -0.83
C ALA A 47 -7.16 2.40 -1.97
N LEU A 48 -6.44 2.07 -3.05
CA LEU A 48 -6.25 3.01 -4.16
C LEU A 48 -7.58 3.42 -4.80
N LEU A 49 -8.59 2.53 -4.80
CA LEU A 49 -9.90 2.80 -5.35
C LEU A 49 -10.63 3.92 -4.60
N ASP A 50 -10.46 4.01 -3.29
CA ASP A 50 -11.07 5.06 -2.48
C ASP A 50 -10.42 6.42 -2.77
N LEU A 51 -9.13 6.42 -3.11
CA LEU A 51 -8.37 7.64 -3.43
C LEU A 51 -8.67 8.17 -4.83
N VAL A 52 -8.82 7.29 -5.83
CA VAL A 52 -9.05 7.69 -7.23
C VAL A 52 -10.53 7.65 -7.66
N GLY A 53 -11.38 7.04 -6.84
CA GLY A 53 -12.80 6.81 -7.10
C GLY A 53 -13.07 5.68 -8.10
N ALA A 54 -14.36 5.37 -8.30
CA ALA A 54 -14.83 4.26 -9.15
C ALA A 54 -14.39 4.33 -10.63
N ASN A 55 -13.95 5.50 -11.10
CA ASN A 55 -13.43 5.70 -12.45
C ASN A 55 -11.97 5.25 -12.61
N GLY A 56 -11.26 4.98 -11.51
CA GLY A 56 -9.87 4.52 -11.51
C GLY A 56 -9.58 3.38 -12.47
N PRO A 57 -10.28 2.23 -12.34
CA PRO A 57 -10.10 1.08 -13.22
C PRO A 57 -10.31 1.42 -14.70
N ARG A 58 -11.36 2.18 -15.04
CA ARG A 58 -11.67 2.56 -16.43
C ARG A 58 -10.59 3.46 -17.03
N VAL A 59 -10.12 4.44 -16.26
CA VAL A 59 -9.14 5.41 -16.73
C VAL A 59 -7.75 4.80 -16.86
N THR A 60 -7.38 3.90 -15.96
CA THR A 60 -6.06 3.26 -15.96
C THR A 60 -5.98 2.05 -16.87
N GLY A 61 -7.11 1.42 -17.19
CA GLY A 61 -7.15 0.12 -17.87
C GLY A 61 -6.79 -1.06 -16.98
N ILE A 62 -6.52 -0.83 -15.69
CA ILE A 62 -6.28 -1.90 -14.71
C ILE A 62 -7.63 -2.38 -14.20
N THR A 63 -7.91 -3.66 -14.37
CA THR A 63 -9.20 -4.24 -13.96
C THR A 63 -9.42 -4.09 -12.45
N ARG A 64 -10.68 -3.98 -12.02
CA ARG A 64 -11.01 -3.78 -10.60
C ARG A 64 -10.56 -4.97 -9.72
N LEU A 65 -10.45 -6.15 -10.32
CA LEU A 65 -10.01 -7.39 -9.67
C LEU A 65 -8.51 -7.68 -9.92
N ALA A 66 -7.77 -6.76 -10.54
CA ALA A 66 -6.35 -6.95 -10.77
C ALA A 66 -5.59 -7.10 -9.45
N SER A 67 -4.67 -8.06 -9.43
CA SER A 67 -3.65 -8.14 -8.38
C SER A 67 -2.57 -7.07 -8.60
N VAL A 68 -1.72 -6.85 -7.59
CA VAL A 68 -0.56 -5.95 -7.74
C VAL A 68 0.37 -6.45 -8.84
N SER A 69 0.53 -7.77 -8.98
CA SER A 69 1.32 -8.39 -10.05
C SER A 69 0.77 -8.11 -11.44
N ASP A 70 -0.56 -8.10 -11.60
CA ASP A 70 -1.19 -7.84 -12.90
C ASP A 70 -1.02 -6.38 -13.34
N ALA A 71 -0.93 -5.48 -12.35
CA ALA A 71 -0.74 -4.04 -12.55
C ALA A 71 0.72 -3.64 -12.80
N VAL A 72 1.68 -4.57 -12.69
CA VAL A 72 3.12 -4.29 -12.87
C VAL A 72 3.74 -5.27 -13.86
N ARG A 73 4.55 -4.75 -14.79
CA ARG A 73 5.30 -5.57 -15.75
C ARG A 73 6.76 -5.17 -15.71
N ASP A 74 7.64 -6.15 -15.47
CA ASP A 74 9.08 -5.94 -15.34
C ASP A 74 9.45 -4.88 -14.28
N GLY A 75 8.64 -4.82 -13.22
CA GLY A 75 8.76 -3.85 -12.14
C GLY A 75 8.27 -2.44 -12.47
N VAL A 76 7.68 -2.22 -13.64
CA VAL A 76 7.10 -0.96 -14.08
C VAL A 76 5.57 -1.03 -14.09
N TRP A 77 4.91 -0.03 -13.53
CA TRP A 77 3.45 0.05 -13.49
C TRP A 77 2.82 0.18 -14.88
N THR A 78 1.77 -0.57 -15.14
CA THR A 78 1.01 -0.57 -16.41
C THR A 78 0.02 0.62 -16.51
N LEU A 79 0.38 1.77 -15.93
CA LEU A 79 -0.44 2.97 -15.97
C LEU A 79 -0.41 3.64 -17.36
N PRO A 80 -1.52 4.27 -17.79
CA PRO A 80 -1.56 4.99 -19.04
C PRO A 80 -0.56 6.15 -18.99
N ARG A 81 0.16 6.41 -20.08
CA ARG A 81 1.15 7.53 -20.15
C ARG A 81 0.50 8.92 -20.17
N GLY A 82 -0.83 8.98 -20.23
CA GLY A 82 -1.58 10.23 -20.30
C GLY A 82 -1.45 11.11 -19.04
N ARG A 83 -1.89 12.37 -19.19
CA ARG A 83 -1.92 13.39 -18.13
C ARG A 83 -3.22 13.36 -17.30
N HIS A 84 -4.00 12.29 -17.41
CA HIS A 84 -5.26 12.20 -16.68
C HIS A 84 -5.00 12.34 -15.15
N PRO A 85 -5.79 13.14 -14.41
CA PRO A 85 -5.58 13.39 -12.99
C PRO A 85 -5.40 12.13 -12.15
N ILE A 86 -6.24 11.11 -12.39
CA ILE A 86 -6.13 9.78 -11.76
C ILE A 86 -4.76 9.13 -11.99
N ALA A 87 -4.29 9.09 -13.24
CA ALA A 87 -2.98 8.51 -13.54
C ALA A 87 -1.85 9.30 -12.88
N ARG A 88 -1.98 10.63 -12.78
CA ARG A 88 -1.02 11.48 -12.07
C ARG A 88 -1.03 11.19 -10.56
N LEU A 89 -2.21 11.07 -9.96
CA LEU A 89 -2.37 10.75 -8.54
C LEU A 89 -1.79 9.38 -8.21
N LEU A 90 -2.05 8.37 -9.05
CA LEU A 90 -1.44 7.05 -8.84
C LEU A 90 0.08 7.11 -8.91
N ARG A 91 0.68 7.86 -9.84
CA ARG A 91 2.14 8.03 -9.88
C ARG A 91 2.73 8.70 -8.63
N THR A 92 1.95 9.48 -7.88
CA THR A 92 2.41 10.05 -6.60
C THR A 92 2.23 9.10 -5.41
N LEU A 93 1.28 8.15 -5.51
CA LEU A 93 0.97 7.19 -4.45
C LEU A 93 1.77 5.88 -4.58
N LEU A 94 2.15 5.52 -5.80
CA LEU A 94 2.88 4.29 -6.10
C LEU A 94 4.40 4.51 -6.01
N PRO A 95 5.16 3.46 -5.64
CA PRO A 95 6.62 3.50 -5.72
C PRO A 95 7.07 3.62 -7.19
N SER A 96 8.29 4.12 -7.42
CA SER A 96 8.86 4.28 -8.77
C SER A 96 8.95 2.98 -9.56
N SER A 97 9.19 1.86 -8.86
CA SER A 97 9.26 0.51 -9.41
C SER A 97 9.09 -0.53 -8.31
N LEU A 98 8.47 -1.67 -8.61
CA LEU A 98 8.43 -2.82 -7.70
C LEU A 98 9.41 -3.89 -8.16
N ASN A 99 10.23 -4.40 -7.24
CA ASN A 99 11.09 -5.54 -7.55
C ASN A 99 10.44 -6.84 -7.08
N LEU A 100 9.56 -7.40 -7.92
CA LEU A 100 8.92 -8.71 -7.63
C LEU A 100 9.90 -9.89 -7.77
N ALA A 101 11.06 -9.68 -8.40
CA ALA A 101 12.00 -10.75 -8.77
C ALA A 101 13.04 -11.10 -7.69
N ARG A 102 13.20 -10.30 -6.63
CA ARG A 102 14.22 -10.55 -5.56
C ARG A 102 13.71 -11.32 -4.35
N MET A 103 12.64 -12.10 -4.48
CA MET A 103 12.07 -12.91 -3.40
C MET A 103 11.96 -14.40 -3.76
N VAL A 104 13.00 -14.93 -4.40
CA VAL A 104 13.28 -16.37 -4.48
C VAL A 104 14.67 -16.61 -3.93
#